data_AF-C4A0G0-F1
#
_entry.id   AF-C4A0G0-F1
#
_cell.length_a   1.000
_cell.length_b   1.000
_cell.length_c   1.000
_cell.angle_alpha   90.00
_cell.angle_beta   90.00
_cell.angle_gamma   90.00
#
_symmetry.space_group_name_H-M   'P 1'
#
loop_
_entity.id
_entity.type
_entity.pdbx_description
1 polymer ?
#
loop_
_entity_poly.entity_id
_entity_poly.type
_entity_poly.pdbx_seq_one_letter_code
_entity_poly.pdbx_strand_id
1 'polypeptide(L)' 'ISIALHGFEESSPTITFRDPNRILFEKGSVDSFLVSTEQPLGGLTHMQAWHNNAGYSPAW' A
#
# COMPACT_ATOMS: atom_id res chain seq x y z
N ILE A 1 0.88 5.34 -4.29
CA ILE A 1 0.47 3.92 -4.21
C ILE A 1 -0.49 3.77 -3.06
N SER A 2 -1.54 3.00 -3.25
CA SER A 2 -2.49 2.66 -2.20
C SER A 2 -2.67 1.16 -2.15
N ILE A 3 -2.93 0.63 -0.95
CA ILE A 3 -3.22 -0.78 -0.74
C ILE A 3 -4.47 -0.97 0.12
N ALA A 4 -5.03 -2.17 0.05
CA ALA A 4 -5.96 -2.71 1.03
C ALA A 4 -5.51 -4.14 1.39
N LEU A 5 -5.52 -4.46 2.67
CA LEU A 5 -5.19 -5.78 3.20
C LEU A 5 -6.48 -6.54 3.52
N HIS A 6 -6.54 -7.80 3.13
CA HIS A 6 -7.68 -8.67 3.41
C HIS A 6 -7.21 -9.88 4.23
N GLY A 7 -7.89 -10.13 5.34
CA GLY A 7 -7.73 -11.35 6.10
C GLY A 7 -9.01 -12.16 6.17
N PHE A 8 -8.99 -13.23 6.96
CA PHE A 8 -10.16 -14.11 7.13
C PHE A 8 -11.29 -13.49 7.95
N GLU A 9 -10.98 -12.52 8.82
CA GLU A 9 -11.97 -11.89 9.69
C GLU A 9 -12.43 -10.56 9.11
N GLU A 10 -11.48 -9.71 8.70
CA GLU A 10 -11.77 -8.35 8.27
C GLU A 10 -10.89 -7.87 7.11
N SER A 11 -11.29 -6.74 6.53
CA SER A 11 -10.49 -5.99 5.56
C SER A 11 -10.06 -4.65 6.14
N SER A 12 -8.83 -4.22 5.84
CA SER A 12 -8.39 -2.88 6.21
C SER A 12 -9.11 -1.81 5.36
N PRO A 13 -9.25 -0.57 5.88
CA PRO A 13 -9.44 0.59 5.03
C PRO A 13 -8.31 0.73 4.00
N THR A 14 -8.51 1.61 3.02
CA THR A 14 -7.43 1.96 2.08
C THR A 14 -6.28 2.65 2.82
N ILE A 15 -5.08 2.10 2.67
CA ILE A 15 -3.85 2.68 3.20
C ILE A 15 -3.09 3.31 2.04
N THR A 16 -2.80 4.61 2.12
CA THR A 16 -2.04 5.32 1.09
C THR A 16 -0.63 5.60 1.58
N PHE A 17 0.36 5.11 0.85
CA PHE A 17 1.77 5.33 1.18
C PHE A 17 2.22 6.72 0.72
N ARG A 18 2.71 7.51 1.67
CA ARG A 18 3.25 8.86 1.46
C ARG A 18 4.40 9.08 2.43
N ASP A 19 5.45 9.76 1.97
CA ASP A 19 6.56 10.21 2.77
C ASP A 19 6.93 11.63 2.29
N PRO A 20 6.87 12.66 3.15
CA PRO A 20 7.16 14.02 2.74
C PRO A 20 8.66 14.27 2.50
N ASN A 21 9.55 13.40 2.99
CA ASN A 21 11.00 13.60 2.93
C ASN A 21 11.69 12.73 1.86
N ARG A 22 10.95 11.81 1.23
CA ARG A 22 11.50 10.84 0.28
C ARG A 22 10.67 10.82 -0.99
N ILE A 23 11.34 10.67 -2.13
CA ILE A 23 10.69 10.25 -3.37
C ILE A 23 10.47 8.75 -3.23
N LEU A 24 9.22 8.31 -3.37
CA LEU A 24 8.82 6.92 -3.23
C LEU A 24 8.55 6.29 -4.61
N PHE A 25 8.74 4.98 -4.70
CA PHE A 25 8.40 4.15 -5.87
C PHE A 25 9.17 4.53 -7.13
N GLU A 26 10.45 4.84 -6.96
CA GLU A 26 11.37 5.08 -8.07
C GLU A 26 11.72 3.77 -8.79
N LYS A 27 12.06 3.87 -10.08
CA LYS A 27 12.41 2.69 -10.88
C LYS A 27 13.62 1.98 -10.28
N GLY A 28 13.46 0.70 -9.93
CA GLY A 28 14.51 -0.14 -9.35
C GLY A 28 14.76 0.11 -7.86
N SER A 29 13.93 0.92 -7.19
CA SER A 29 14.01 1.10 -5.74
C SER A 29 13.25 0.00 -4.99
N VAL A 30 13.55 -0.11 -3.69
CA VAL A 30 12.76 -0.87 -2.73
C VAL A 30 12.39 0.06 -1.59
N ASP A 31 11.09 0.23 -1.34
CA ASP A 31 10.57 1.04 -0.26
C ASP A 31 9.92 0.17 0.81
N SER A 32 10.24 0.43 2.09
CA SER A 32 9.67 -0.28 3.24
C SER A 32 8.74 0.65 4.03
N PHE A 33 7.59 0.11 4.42
CA PHE A 33 6.58 0.82 5.21
C PHE A 33 6.15 -0.05 6.40
N LEU A 34 5.94 0.58 7.56
CA LEU A 34 5.25 -0.04 8.68
C LEU A 34 3.76 0.28 8.60
N VAL A 35 2.93 -0.75 8.72
CA VAL A 35 1.47 -0.63 8.64
C VAL A 35 0.85 -1.27 9.88
N SER A 36 -0.13 -0.58 10.46
CA SER A 36 -0.97 -1.09 11.56
C SER A 36 -2.44 -0.92 11.19
N THR A 37 -3.28 -1.87 11.59
CA THR A 37 -4.74 -1.80 11.44
C THR A 37 -5.39 -1.62 12.79
N GLU A 38 -6.53 -0.90 12.82
CA GLU A 38 -7.26 -0.67 14.08
C GLU A 38 -7.88 -1.96 14.63
N GLN A 39 -8.34 -2.83 13.74
CA GLN A 39 -8.92 -4.13 14.08
C GLN A 39 -8.02 -5.26 13.59
N PRO A 40 -7.99 -6.41 14.30
CA PRO A 40 -7.32 -7.59 13.80
C PRO A 40 -8.00 -8.07 12.51
N LEU A 41 -7.21 -8.35 11.47
CA LEU A 41 -7.74 -8.87 10.20
C LEU A 41 -7.88 -10.41 10.20
N GLY A 42 -7.39 -11.08 11.24
CA GLY A 42 -7.10 -12.51 11.22
C GLY A 42 -5.88 -12.83 10.35
N GLY A 43 -5.80 -14.08 9.87
CA GLY A 43 -4.76 -14.49 8.92
C GLY A 43 -4.92 -13.75 7.59
N LEU A 44 -3.86 -13.05 7.15
CA LEU A 44 -3.87 -12.36 5.86
C LEU A 44 -4.01 -13.35 4.71
N THR A 45 -4.85 -13.02 3.74
CA THR A 45 -5.09 -13.86 2.56
C THR A 45 -4.52 -13.22 1.31
N HIS A 46 -4.85 -11.95 1.07
CA HIS A 46 -4.47 -11.22 -0.14
C HIS A 46 -4.33 -9.73 0.14
N MET A 47 -3.63 -9.05 -0.77
CA MET A 47 -3.50 -7.60 -0.80
C MET A 47 -3.94 -7.09 -2.17
N GLN A 48 -4.72 -6.02 -2.19
CA GLN A 48 -4.97 -5.24 -3.39
C GLN A 48 -4.04 -4.03 -3.39
N ALA A 49 -3.41 -3.74 -4.52
CA ALA A 49 -2.55 -2.59 -4.70
C ALA A 49 -2.94 -1.85 -5.97
N TRP A 50 -2.98 -0.52 -5.92
CA TRP A 50 -3.33 0.33 -7.06
C TRP A 50 -2.69 1.71 -6.97
N HIS A 51 -2.82 2.47 -8.05
CA HIS A 51 -2.42 3.86 -8.10
C HIS A 51 -3.37 4.70 -8.94
N ASN A 52 -3.23 5.99 -8.75
CA ASN A 52 -4.05 7.01 -9.40
C ASN A 52 -3.54 7.42 -10.79
N ASN A 53 -2.58 6.68 -11.37
CA ASN A 53 -1.96 6.99 -12.67
C ASN A 53 -1.33 8.39 -12.80
N ALA A 54 -1.08 9.08 -11.69
CA ALA A 54 -0.45 10.40 -11.72
C ALA A 54 1.09 10.31 -11.86
N GLY A 55 1.71 11.37 -12.35
CA GLY A 55 3.17 11.49 -12.45
C GLY A 55 3.74 11.15 -13.83
N TYR A 56 5.06 11.09 -13.92
CA TYR A 56 5.77 10.81 -15.16
C TYR A 56 5.89 9.31 -15.39
N SER A 57 5.46 8.83 -16.57
CA SER A 57 5.49 7.40 -16.94
C SER A 57 4.85 6.48 -15.88
N PRO A 58 3.54 6.60 -15.61
CA PRO A 58 2.88 5.99 -14.46
C PRO A 58 2.73 4.45 -14.54
N ALA A 59 3.11 3.82 -15.65
CA ALA A 59 3.07 2.37 -15.80
C ALA A 59 4.14 1.70 -14.91
N TRP A 60 3.78 0.58 -14.28
CA TRP A 60 4.66 -0.22 -13.42
C TRP A 60 5.24 -1.41 -14.16
#